data_AF-A0A831W6T2-F1
#
_entry.id   AF-A0A831W6T2-F1
#
_cell.length_a   1.000
_cell.length_b   1.000
_cell.length_c   1.000
_cell.angle_alpha   90.00
_cell.angle_beta   90.00
_cell.angle_gamma   90.00
#
_symmetry.space_group_name_H-M   'P 1'
#
loop_
_entity.id
_entity.type
_entity.pdbx_description
1 polymer ?
#
loop_
_entity_poly.entity_id
_entity_poly.type
_entity_poly.pdbx_seq_one_letter_code
_entity_poly.pdbx_strand_id
1 'polypeptide(L)'
;MDGRNNRRSPPEAAETTEPESVDSGHPVALAERVWWVGGRSGGPEPPTHAYLIEQGDQSVLIDPGSRSSFPDTLRRIEEIIPFSRIRWFVCQHTDPQVTSALPSIAERLQRGDGHLVLHWRSRELAAHYGIGLPVWLVDEHHWRLPLTDRTLHFIFTPYTPFPGAFCSFDDGSGVLFSSQLFSAPLADGPLFARDEGWFDAIRQYHEQQMPGRDILNHALGRLENWPVETIAPQQGAIVPSRLIPYMMQKLKDQECGLHLLARDGVEMRRLSRLNQVLREITSTMIVSRDFREIADRLRTVLARMLPAVALEFYVQLEDDTVLHLARESRYRGVAASPPAWVRRLFGTTREEWGGDDDPAPFRFDREGEQGEPCIVMPLFRRGETWVYGVVLILLSEPVEPTAEIGEMMQQMSTALQVAVEREAIFRSIELERQKFYERSIRDALTGLFTRFYMEDTLRRLFEIHDRGGGTAAALAMIDIDHFKRINDNHGHLRGDEVLRRVARVIKQDARAGDLPVRLGGEEFGIIVVGQPALEIQAIAERLRRKVASIQFPPPLRELRVTVSIGTAVRQVGESIPAFMERADLALYQAKDQGRNQVRSANAAAPAGQWTLLFE
;
A
#
# COMPACT_ATOMS: atom_id res chain seq x y z
N MET A 1 12.51 24.55 -67.67
CA MET A 1 11.34 24.61 -66.77
C MET A 1 11.69 23.84 -65.51
N ASP A 2 11.26 24.40 -64.38
CA ASP A 2 11.23 23.85 -63.02
C ASP A 2 12.59 23.58 -62.33
N GLY A 3 12.91 24.17 -61.18
CA GLY A 3 12.06 24.76 -60.15
C GLY A 3 12.25 24.00 -58.84
N ARG A 4 13.30 24.30 -58.06
CA ARG A 4 13.40 23.93 -56.64
C ARG A 4 14.06 25.03 -55.82
N ASN A 5 13.17 25.92 -55.39
CA ASN A 5 13.11 26.64 -54.12
C ASN A 5 14.31 26.54 -53.18
N ASN A 6 15.09 27.62 -53.17
CA ASN A 6 16.03 28.02 -52.14
C ASN A 6 15.22 28.50 -50.92
N ARG A 7 14.96 27.62 -49.94
CA ARG A 7 14.32 28.01 -48.68
C ARG A 7 15.30 28.86 -47.88
N ARG A 8 15.06 30.18 -47.88
CA ARG A 8 15.60 31.12 -46.90
C ARG A 8 15.21 30.63 -45.50
N SER A 9 16.20 30.59 -44.62
CA SER A 9 16.01 30.41 -43.18
C SER A 9 14.96 31.40 -42.65
N PRO A 10 14.13 31.02 -41.67
CA PRO A 10 13.27 31.98 -40.98
C PRO A 10 14.16 33.06 -40.34
N PRO A 11 13.71 34.32 -40.26
CA PRO A 11 14.41 35.30 -39.44
C PRO A 11 14.41 34.79 -37.99
N GLU A 12 15.56 34.87 -37.34
CA GLU A 12 15.71 34.64 -35.91
C GLU A 12 14.61 35.42 -35.18
N ALA A 13 13.77 34.71 -34.42
CA ALA A 13 12.86 35.33 -33.48
C ALA A 13 13.73 36.19 -32.56
N ALA A 14 13.53 37.50 -32.59
CA ALA A 14 14.19 38.42 -31.70
C ALA A 14 13.98 37.90 -30.27
N GLU A 15 15.07 37.55 -29.59
CA GLU A 15 15.09 37.43 -28.14
C GLU A 15 14.59 38.76 -27.57
N THR A 16 13.30 38.84 -27.26
CA THR A 16 12.75 39.93 -26.47
C THR A 16 13.28 39.75 -25.06
N THR A 17 14.43 40.37 -24.81
CA THR A 17 14.95 40.63 -23.45
C THR A 17 13.83 41.25 -22.62
N GLU A 18 13.28 40.50 -21.67
CA GLU A 18 12.30 41.01 -20.70
C GLU A 18 12.95 42.19 -19.93
N PRO A 19 12.33 43.39 -19.87
CA PRO A 19 12.93 44.51 -19.14
C PRO A 19 12.98 44.23 -17.63
N GLU A 20 14.16 44.35 -17.01
CA GLU A 20 14.38 44.10 -15.57
C GLU A 20 13.56 45.00 -14.64
N SER A 21 12.94 46.07 -15.17
CA SER A 21 11.92 46.86 -14.49
C SER A 21 10.94 47.46 -15.51
N VAL A 22 9.76 46.86 -15.67
CA VAL A 22 8.67 47.48 -16.45
C VAL A 22 8.15 48.67 -15.66
N ASP A 23 8.20 49.87 -16.25
CA ASP A 23 7.61 51.07 -15.64
C ASP A 23 6.09 50.94 -15.60
N SER A 24 5.58 50.58 -14.43
CA SER A 24 4.15 50.42 -14.19
C SER A 24 3.34 51.72 -14.33
N GLY A 25 3.96 52.87 -14.59
CA GLY A 25 3.33 54.17 -14.80
C GLY A 25 2.81 54.42 -16.23
N HIS A 26 3.31 53.67 -17.22
CA HIS A 26 3.00 53.82 -18.65
C HIS A 26 2.29 52.57 -19.22
N PRO A 27 1.65 52.68 -20.40
CA PRO A 27 1.13 51.52 -21.11
C PRO A 27 2.26 50.57 -21.52
N VAL A 28 1.97 49.27 -21.51
CA VAL A 28 2.96 48.23 -21.83
C VAL A 28 2.44 47.39 -23.00
N ALA A 29 3.20 47.34 -24.10
CA ALA A 29 2.85 46.48 -25.24
C ALA A 29 3.01 45.00 -24.85
N LEU A 30 1.99 44.20 -25.12
CA LEU A 30 2.01 42.74 -24.94
C LEU A 30 2.28 42.02 -26.26
N ALA A 31 1.77 42.59 -27.36
CA ALA A 31 1.94 42.12 -28.72
C ALA A 31 1.64 43.28 -29.68
N GLU A 32 1.72 43.03 -30.99
CA GLU A 32 1.41 44.06 -32.00
C GLU A 32 0.00 44.62 -31.83
N ARG A 33 -0.08 45.92 -31.49
CA ARG A 33 -1.31 46.68 -31.26
C ARG A 33 -2.15 46.18 -30.08
N VAL A 34 -1.55 45.41 -29.16
CA VAL A 34 -2.18 44.94 -27.93
C VAL A 34 -1.42 45.45 -26.72
N TRP A 35 -2.12 46.13 -25.83
CA TRP A 35 -1.52 46.89 -24.74
C TRP A 35 -2.17 46.55 -23.41
N TRP A 36 -1.34 46.43 -22.38
CA TRP A 36 -1.78 46.56 -21.00
C TRP A 36 -1.91 48.03 -20.63
N VAL A 37 -3.09 48.41 -20.15
CA VAL A 37 -3.46 49.78 -19.76
C VAL A 37 -4.10 49.83 -18.37
N GLY A 38 -4.02 48.75 -17.57
CA GLY A 38 -4.57 48.70 -16.22
C GLY A 38 -3.93 49.69 -15.25
N GLY A 39 -4.57 49.95 -14.11
CA GLY A 39 -4.09 50.91 -13.10
C GLY A 39 -3.67 50.25 -11.78
N ARG A 40 -2.69 50.82 -11.09
CA ARG A 40 -2.41 50.52 -9.67
C ARG A 40 -3.27 51.47 -8.83
N SER A 41 -4.40 50.98 -8.32
CA SER A 41 -5.30 51.75 -7.45
C SER A 41 -4.55 52.21 -6.20
N GLY A 42 -4.51 53.53 -5.95
CA GLY A 42 -4.15 54.08 -4.64
C GLY A 42 -5.24 53.90 -3.56
N GLY A 43 -6.30 53.15 -3.88
CA GLY A 43 -7.43 52.85 -3.00
C GLY A 43 -7.36 51.45 -2.40
N PRO A 44 -8.34 51.06 -1.56
CA PRO A 44 -8.36 49.77 -0.86
C PRO A 44 -8.67 48.56 -1.76
N GLU A 45 -8.99 48.77 -3.04
CA GLU A 45 -9.32 47.71 -4.00
C GLU A 45 -8.04 47.08 -4.58
N PRO A 46 -8.02 45.75 -4.80
CA PRO A 46 -6.88 45.09 -5.46
C PRO A 46 -6.68 45.63 -6.89
N PRO A 47 -5.42 45.71 -7.36
CA PRO A 47 -5.13 46.20 -8.70
C PRO A 47 -5.76 45.29 -9.75
N THR A 48 -6.34 45.90 -10.77
CA THR A 48 -7.02 45.21 -11.87
C THR A 48 -6.41 45.63 -13.19
N HIS A 49 -6.30 44.66 -14.09
CA HIS A 49 -5.79 44.85 -15.43
C HIS A 49 -6.94 45.21 -16.37
N ALA A 50 -6.65 46.17 -17.25
CA ALA A 50 -7.45 46.50 -18.41
C ALA A 50 -6.55 46.40 -19.63
N TYR A 51 -7.11 45.99 -20.77
CA TYR A 51 -6.34 45.74 -21.98
C TYR A 51 -6.94 46.46 -23.18
N LEU A 52 -6.08 47.04 -24.02
CA LEU A 52 -6.47 47.78 -25.21
C LEU A 52 -5.97 47.06 -26.47
N ILE A 53 -6.88 46.81 -27.41
CA ILE A 53 -6.55 46.38 -28.76
C ILE A 53 -6.79 47.57 -29.71
N GLU A 54 -5.72 48.06 -30.32
CA GLU A 54 -5.77 49.20 -31.24
C GLU A 54 -6.25 48.74 -32.63
N GLN A 55 -7.42 49.22 -33.04
CA GLN A 55 -8.08 48.88 -34.32
C GLN A 55 -8.66 50.12 -35.01
N GLY A 56 -7.89 51.20 -35.05
CA GLY A 56 -8.38 52.47 -35.61
C GLY A 56 -9.59 52.98 -34.84
N ASP A 57 -10.68 53.31 -35.52
CA ASP A 57 -11.94 53.78 -34.95
C ASP A 57 -12.83 52.65 -34.36
N GLN A 58 -12.36 51.40 -34.42
CA GLN A 58 -13.00 50.21 -33.87
C GLN A 58 -12.18 49.56 -32.76
N SER A 59 -11.36 50.35 -32.05
CA SER A 59 -10.52 49.84 -30.96
C SER A 59 -11.35 49.21 -29.84
N VAL A 60 -10.76 48.23 -29.15
CA VAL A 60 -11.44 47.41 -28.14
C VAL A 60 -10.78 47.61 -26.78
N LEU A 61 -11.59 47.91 -25.77
CA LEU A 61 -11.17 47.91 -24.37
C LEU A 61 -11.74 46.69 -23.68
N ILE A 62 -10.89 45.84 -23.14
CA ILE A 62 -11.24 44.61 -22.43
C ILE A 62 -11.09 44.83 -20.93
N ASP A 63 -12.12 44.45 -20.19
CA ASP A 63 -12.30 44.60 -18.76
C ASP A 63 -11.90 46.02 -18.28
N PRO A 64 -12.71 47.05 -18.57
CA PRO A 64 -12.37 48.47 -18.42
C PRO A 64 -12.00 48.93 -17.00
N GLY A 65 -12.20 48.08 -16.00
CA GLY A 65 -11.79 48.30 -14.63
C GLY A 65 -12.89 48.84 -13.72
N SER A 66 -12.47 49.29 -12.55
CA SER A 66 -13.36 49.87 -11.55
C SER A 66 -13.41 51.40 -11.65
N ARG A 67 -14.41 52.01 -11.01
CA ARG A 67 -14.52 53.49 -10.93
C ARG A 67 -13.25 54.13 -10.36
N SER A 68 -12.54 53.44 -9.47
CA SER A 68 -11.32 53.95 -8.83
C SER A 68 -10.08 53.84 -9.72
N SER A 69 -9.97 52.79 -10.54
CA SER A 69 -8.82 52.51 -11.43
C SER A 69 -8.97 53.12 -12.83
N PHE A 70 -10.20 53.47 -13.23
CA PHE A 70 -10.47 54.01 -14.56
C PHE A 70 -9.73 55.33 -14.90
N PRO A 71 -9.51 56.30 -13.99
CA PRO A 71 -8.73 57.49 -14.31
C PRO A 71 -7.31 57.21 -14.80
N ASP A 72 -6.61 56.26 -14.17
CA ASP A 72 -5.28 55.82 -14.61
C ASP A 72 -5.32 55.05 -15.92
N THR A 73 -6.34 54.20 -16.07
CA THR A 73 -6.60 53.44 -17.30
C THR A 73 -6.84 54.38 -18.48
N LEU A 74 -7.67 55.41 -18.29
CA LEU A 74 -7.96 56.42 -19.30
C LEU A 74 -6.71 57.22 -19.68
N ARG A 75 -5.90 57.65 -18.70
CA ARG A 75 -4.63 58.34 -18.99
C ARG A 75 -3.72 57.49 -19.87
N ARG A 76 -3.58 56.20 -19.56
CA ARG A 76 -2.76 55.26 -20.33
C ARG A 76 -3.32 55.01 -21.73
N ILE A 77 -4.63 54.90 -21.87
CA ILE A 77 -5.28 54.80 -23.18
C ILE A 77 -4.94 56.03 -24.03
N GLU A 78 -5.10 57.24 -23.48
CA GLU A 78 -4.83 58.52 -24.17
C GLU A 78 -3.36 58.69 -24.61
N GLU A 79 -2.42 57.97 -23.98
CA GLU A 79 -1.01 57.90 -24.43
C GLU A 79 -0.83 57.08 -25.72
N ILE A 80 -1.76 56.17 -26.02
CA ILE A 80 -1.72 55.29 -27.21
C ILE A 80 -2.66 55.84 -28.30
N ILE A 81 -3.94 56.03 -27.96
CA ILE A 81 -4.98 56.51 -28.87
C ILE A 81 -5.96 57.45 -28.15
N PRO A 82 -6.61 58.38 -28.86
CA PRO A 82 -7.73 59.13 -28.27
C PRO A 82 -8.83 58.18 -27.79
N PHE A 83 -9.38 58.39 -26.58
CA PHE A 83 -10.41 57.52 -26.02
C PHE A 83 -11.64 57.37 -26.93
N SER A 84 -11.95 58.39 -27.73
CA SER A 84 -13.03 58.38 -28.73
C SER A 84 -12.88 57.30 -29.81
N ARG A 85 -11.68 56.74 -30.01
CA ARG A 85 -11.44 55.64 -30.96
C ARG A 85 -11.87 54.28 -30.46
N ILE A 86 -12.16 54.13 -29.17
CA ILE A 86 -12.68 52.86 -28.61
C ILE A 86 -14.15 52.74 -28.97
N ARG A 87 -14.48 51.67 -29.70
CA ARG A 87 -15.86 51.33 -30.08
C ARG A 87 -16.43 50.23 -29.21
N TRP A 88 -15.61 49.26 -28.83
CA TRP A 88 -16.05 48.04 -28.16
C TRP A 88 -15.53 48.00 -26.73
N PHE A 89 -16.45 47.87 -25.77
CA PHE A 89 -16.14 47.72 -24.36
C PHE A 89 -16.52 46.30 -23.94
N VAL A 90 -15.54 45.41 -23.84
CA VAL A 90 -15.75 44.01 -23.50
C VAL A 90 -15.70 43.84 -21.99
N CYS A 91 -16.79 43.37 -21.40
CA CYS A 91 -16.83 42.98 -19.99
C CYS A 91 -17.05 41.48 -19.90
N GLN A 92 -16.01 40.77 -19.46
CA GLN A 92 -15.97 39.30 -19.44
C GLN A 92 -16.85 38.70 -18.33
N HIS A 93 -17.19 39.50 -17.32
CA HIS A 93 -18.15 39.24 -16.26
C HIS A 93 -18.64 40.58 -15.66
N THR A 94 -19.51 40.53 -14.64
CA THR A 94 -20.17 41.72 -14.06
C THR A 94 -19.74 42.08 -12.65
N ASP A 95 -18.59 41.59 -12.20
CA ASP A 95 -18.11 42.01 -10.88
C ASP A 95 -17.73 43.50 -10.94
N PRO A 96 -17.90 44.26 -9.83
CA PRO A 96 -17.63 45.70 -9.81
C PRO A 96 -16.21 46.09 -10.26
N GLN A 97 -15.25 45.18 -10.14
CA GLN A 97 -13.88 45.33 -10.63
C GLN A 97 -13.76 45.46 -12.17
N VAL A 98 -14.79 45.08 -12.93
CA VAL A 98 -14.89 45.24 -14.39
C VAL A 98 -15.86 46.33 -14.78
N THR A 99 -17.02 46.38 -14.12
CA THR A 99 -18.19 47.11 -14.62
C THR A 99 -18.44 48.42 -13.92
N SER A 100 -17.83 48.69 -12.76
CA SER A 100 -18.11 49.93 -12.04
C SER A 100 -17.55 51.19 -12.71
N ALA A 101 -16.61 51.05 -13.67
CA ALA A 101 -16.15 52.15 -14.52
C ALA A 101 -17.16 52.56 -15.61
N LEU A 102 -18.14 51.71 -15.93
CA LEU A 102 -19.01 51.91 -17.08
C LEU A 102 -19.81 53.22 -17.07
N PRO A 103 -20.34 53.72 -15.93
CA PRO A 103 -20.94 55.06 -15.88
C PRO A 103 -19.96 56.17 -16.27
N SER A 104 -18.71 56.09 -15.79
CA SER A 104 -17.66 57.07 -16.13
C SER A 104 -17.21 56.99 -17.59
N ILE A 105 -17.27 55.79 -18.19
CA ILE A 105 -17.09 55.59 -19.62
C ILE A 105 -18.22 56.27 -20.40
N ALA A 106 -19.47 56.01 -20.02
CA ALA A 106 -20.64 56.55 -20.69
C ALA A 106 -20.69 58.10 -20.66
N GLU A 107 -20.31 58.71 -19.54
CA GLU A 107 -20.22 60.18 -19.40
C GLU A 107 -19.16 60.81 -20.34
N ARG A 108 -18.11 60.06 -20.68
CA ARG A 108 -16.97 60.54 -21.49
C ARG A 108 -17.06 60.14 -22.95
N LEU A 109 -17.87 59.14 -23.27
CA LEU A 109 -17.94 58.58 -24.61
C LEU A 109 -18.68 59.54 -25.55
N GLN A 110 -17.93 60.23 -26.41
CA GLN A 110 -18.47 61.16 -27.40
C GLN A 110 -18.74 60.48 -28.75
N ARG A 111 -19.34 59.28 -28.74
CA ARG A 111 -19.76 58.56 -29.96
C ARG A 111 -21.06 57.79 -29.74
N GLY A 112 -21.89 57.71 -30.79
CA GLY A 112 -23.20 57.05 -30.75
C GLY A 112 -23.20 55.57 -31.15
N ASP A 113 -22.09 55.06 -31.69
CA ASP A 113 -21.93 53.70 -32.22
C ASP A 113 -21.02 52.81 -31.35
N GLY A 114 -20.73 53.24 -30.11
CA GLY A 114 -20.03 52.42 -29.13
C GLY A 114 -20.92 51.31 -28.59
N HIS A 115 -20.35 50.15 -28.26
CA HIS A 115 -21.09 48.96 -27.83
C HIS A 115 -20.49 48.36 -26.56
N LEU A 116 -21.36 47.88 -25.68
CA LEU A 116 -20.99 47.08 -24.52
C LEU A 116 -21.11 45.60 -24.87
N VAL A 117 -20.00 44.86 -24.86
CA VAL A 117 -19.95 43.44 -25.22
C VAL A 117 -20.06 42.58 -23.96
N LEU A 118 -21.10 41.74 -23.89
CA LEU A 118 -21.47 40.95 -22.71
C LEU A 118 -21.95 39.55 -23.10
N HIS A 119 -22.02 38.65 -22.13
CA HIS A 119 -22.86 37.45 -22.21
C HIS A 119 -24.30 37.76 -21.78
N TRP A 120 -25.31 37.05 -22.30
CA TRP A 120 -26.73 37.34 -21.98
C TRP A 120 -27.04 37.36 -20.49
N ARG A 121 -26.39 36.50 -19.68
CA ARG A 121 -26.55 36.46 -18.21
C ARG A 121 -26.08 37.74 -17.51
N SER A 122 -25.21 38.51 -18.16
CA SER A 122 -24.65 39.76 -17.64
C SER A 122 -25.48 40.99 -18.02
N ARG A 123 -26.38 40.88 -19.01
CA ARG A 123 -27.14 42.02 -19.55
C ARG A 123 -27.96 42.73 -18.49
N GLU A 124 -28.78 41.98 -17.76
CA GLU A 124 -29.69 42.55 -16.74
C GLU A 124 -28.91 43.16 -15.57
N LEU A 125 -27.79 42.53 -15.17
CA LEU A 125 -26.92 43.06 -14.12
C LEU A 125 -26.24 44.35 -14.55
N ALA A 126 -25.74 44.42 -15.78
CA ALA A 126 -25.12 45.61 -16.33
C ALA A 126 -26.11 46.79 -16.47
N ALA A 127 -27.39 46.50 -16.74
CA ALA A 127 -28.43 47.53 -16.86
C ALA A 127 -28.60 48.38 -15.58
N HIS A 128 -28.29 47.83 -14.40
CA HIS A 128 -28.34 48.56 -13.13
C HIS A 128 -27.34 49.71 -13.01
N TYR A 129 -26.30 49.75 -13.85
CA TYR A 129 -25.39 50.89 -13.92
C TYR A 129 -25.97 52.08 -14.72
N GLY A 130 -27.13 51.93 -15.35
CA GLY A 130 -27.79 53.01 -16.08
C GLY A 130 -27.06 53.44 -17.36
N ILE A 131 -26.33 52.52 -17.99
CA ILE A 131 -25.52 52.80 -19.18
C ILE A 131 -26.41 52.82 -20.43
N GLY A 132 -26.31 53.89 -21.23
CA GLY A 132 -27.09 54.06 -22.47
C GLY A 132 -26.48 53.44 -23.73
N LEU A 133 -25.46 52.59 -23.59
CA LEU A 133 -24.78 51.96 -24.74
C LEU A 133 -25.55 50.73 -25.23
N PRO A 134 -25.67 50.51 -26.55
CA PRO A 134 -26.20 49.26 -27.09
C PRO A 134 -25.36 48.06 -26.63
N VAL A 135 -26.04 46.97 -26.29
CA VAL A 135 -25.41 45.73 -25.83
C VAL A 135 -25.20 44.78 -26.99
N TRP A 136 -23.98 44.27 -27.14
CA TRP A 136 -23.61 43.22 -28.08
C TRP A 136 -23.44 41.90 -27.33
N LEU A 137 -24.36 40.95 -27.54
CA LEU A 137 -24.35 39.68 -26.82
C LEU A 137 -23.49 38.63 -27.52
N VAL A 138 -22.41 38.19 -26.88
CA VAL A 138 -21.43 37.27 -27.47
C VAL A 138 -22.09 35.95 -27.92
N ASP A 139 -23.11 35.48 -27.19
CA ASP A 139 -23.84 34.26 -27.48
C ASP A 139 -24.81 34.37 -28.69
N GLU A 140 -25.31 35.57 -28.99
CA GLU A 140 -26.12 35.83 -30.20
C GLU A 140 -25.24 36.04 -31.45
N HIS A 141 -23.97 36.38 -31.26
CA HIS A 141 -23.01 36.69 -32.32
C HIS A 141 -21.95 35.60 -32.53
N HIS A 142 -22.35 34.33 -32.34
CA HIS A 142 -21.50 33.16 -32.59
C HIS A 142 -20.13 33.21 -31.87
N TRP A 143 -20.07 33.88 -30.72
CA TRP A 143 -18.86 34.00 -29.90
C TRP A 143 -17.68 34.65 -30.64
N ARG A 144 -17.95 35.60 -31.54
CA ARG A 144 -16.91 36.30 -32.31
C ARG A 144 -17.22 37.77 -32.48
N LEU A 145 -16.18 38.58 -32.51
CA LEU A 145 -16.23 39.99 -32.89
C LEU A 145 -15.19 40.23 -34.00
N PRO A 146 -15.61 40.31 -35.27
CA PRO A 146 -14.71 40.62 -36.37
C PRO A 146 -14.31 42.10 -36.29
N LEU A 147 -13.00 42.35 -36.37
CA LEU A 147 -12.38 43.68 -36.47
C LEU A 147 -11.76 43.83 -37.87
N THR A 148 -11.03 44.91 -38.13
CA THR A 148 -10.53 45.23 -39.48
C THR A 148 -9.62 44.15 -40.06
N ASP A 149 -8.64 43.68 -39.29
CA ASP A 149 -7.62 42.72 -39.74
C ASP A 149 -7.44 41.51 -38.80
N ARG A 150 -8.30 41.38 -37.78
CA ARG A 150 -8.27 40.30 -36.79
C ARG A 150 -9.66 40.03 -36.22
N THR A 151 -9.83 38.91 -35.55
CA THR A 151 -11.08 38.52 -34.90
C THR A 151 -10.84 38.26 -33.42
N LEU A 152 -11.67 38.89 -32.58
CA LEU A 152 -11.72 38.54 -31.17
C LEU A 152 -12.69 37.36 -30.99
N HIS A 153 -12.17 36.25 -30.50
CA HIS A 153 -12.93 35.03 -30.21
C HIS A 153 -13.30 34.97 -28.73
N PHE A 154 -14.56 34.72 -28.42
CA PHE A 154 -15.03 34.59 -27.05
C PHE A 154 -15.14 33.11 -26.67
N ILE A 155 -14.48 32.70 -25.60
CA ILE A 155 -14.45 31.30 -25.16
C ILE A 155 -15.30 31.20 -23.90
N PHE A 156 -16.43 30.50 -23.98
CA PHE A 156 -17.33 30.38 -22.85
C PHE A 156 -16.71 29.53 -21.73
N THR A 157 -16.55 30.14 -20.55
CA THR A 157 -15.98 29.54 -19.33
C THR A 157 -16.98 29.71 -18.19
N PRO A 158 -18.12 28.99 -18.23
CA PRO A 158 -19.19 29.21 -17.27
C PRO A 158 -18.75 28.84 -15.86
N TYR A 159 -19.17 29.65 -14.90
CA TYR A 159 -18.90 29.44 -13.47
C TYR A 159 -17.42 29.53 -13.09
N THR A 160 -16.59 30.27 -13.83
CA THR A 160 -15.19 30.49 -13.44
C THR A 160 -14.88 31.97 -13.15
N PRO A 161 -15.31 32.51 -12.00
CA PRO A 161 -16.39 32.05 -11.12
C PRO A 161 -17.81 32.47 -11.57
N PHE A 162 -17.95 33.50 -12.40
CA PHE A 162 -19.27 34.02 -12.77
C PHE A 162 -20.01 33.06 -13.75
N PRO A 163 -21.32 32.78 -13.56
CA PRO A 163 -22.08 31.84 -14.42
C PRO A 163 -22.09 32.19 -15.91
N GLY A 164 -21.90 33.45 -16.27
CA GLY A 164 -21.80 33.93 -17.64
C GLY A 164 -20.39 34.32 -18.08
N ALA A 165 -19.34 33.91 -17.34
CA ALA A 165 -17.98 34.31 -17.64
C ALA A 165 -17.49 33.75 -18.98
N PHE A 166 -16.63 34.50 -19.66
CA PHE A 166 -15.96 34.08 -20.87
C PHE A 166 -14.56 34.68 -20.99
N CYS A 167 -13.64 33.97 -21.63
CA CYS A 167 -12.33 34.49 -22.01
C CYS A 167 -12.39 35.13 -23.41
N SER A 168 -11.47 36.05 -23.73
CA SER A 168 -11.37 36.65 -25.07
C SER A 168 -10.00 36.32 -25.66
N PHE A 169 -9.96 35.78 -26.87
CA PHE A 169 -8.73 35.40 -27.57
C PHE A 169 -8.59 36.20 -28.86
N ASP A 170 -7.46 36.90 -29.01
CA ASP A 170 -7.16 37.71 -30.20
C ASP A 170 -6.34 36.89 -31.21
N ASP A 171 -6.94 36.53 -32.35
CA ASP A 171 -6.28 35.67 -33.35
C ASP A 171 -5.08 36.33 -34.04
N GLY A 172 -5.03 37.68 -34.05
CA GLY A 172 -3.96 38.45 -34.66
C GLY A 172 -2.69 38.55 -33.79
N SER A 173 -2.80 38.29 -32.49
CA SER A 173 -1.67 38.42 -31.54
C SER A 173 -1.41 37.18 -30.68
N GLY A 174 -2.32 36.21 -30.65
CA GLY A 174 -2.21 35.03 -29.79
C GLY A 174 -2.43 35.33 -28.29
N VAL A 175 -2.86 36.54 -27.93
CA VAL A 175 -3.12 36.94 -26.55
C VAL A 175 -4.49 36.42 -26.10
N LEU A 176 -4.50 35.69 -24.98
CA LEU A 176 -5.71 35.27 -24.28
C LEU A 176 -5.96 36.19 -23.08
N PHE A 177 -7.01 36.99 -23.14
CA PHE A 177 -7.55 37.73 -22.01
C PHE A 177 -8.41 36.78 -21.17
N SER A 178 -7.82 36.25 -20.10
CA SER A 178 -8.37 35.10 -19.37
C SER A 178 -9.38 35.48 -18.28
N SER A 179 -9.72 36.76 -18.14
CA SER A 179 -10.58 37.24 -17.06
C SER A 179 -10.06 36.76 -15.70
N GLN A 180 -10.92 36.21 -14.84
CA GLN A 180 -10.58 35.71 -13.51
C GLN A 180 -9.76 34.40 -13.52
N LEU A 181 -9.64 33.70 -14.66
CA LEU A 181 -8.72 32.57 -14.79
C LEU A 181 -7.27 33.07 -14.84
N PHE A 182 -6.35 32.31 -14.24
CA PHE A 182 -4.92 32.66 -14.06
C PHE A 182 -4.67 33.90 -13.18
N SER A 183 -5.72 34.43 -12.54
CA SER A 183 -5.58 35.56 -11.61
C SER A 183 -4.94 35.18 -10.28
N ALA A 184 -4.35 36.18 -9.61
CA ALA A 184 -3.71 36.06 -8.31
C ALA A 184 -4.01 37.29 -7.41
N PRO A 185 -4.00 37.16 -6.07
CA PRO A 185 -4.50 38.19 -5.16
C PRO A 185 -3.48 39.27 -4.77
N LEU A 186 -2.25 39.24 -5.30
CA LEU A 186 -1.15 40.10 -4.83
C LEU A 186 -1.25 41.53 -5.40
N ALA A 187 -1.23 42.52 -4.51
CA ALA A 187 -1.24 43.94 -4.85
C ALA A 187 0.10 44.46 -5.43
N ASP A 188 1.25 43.88 -5.04
CA ASP A 188 2.60 44.37 -5.36
C ASP A 188 3.46 43.40 -6.19
N GLY A 189 2.84 42.54 -7.00
CA GLY A 189 3.54 41.58 -7.87
C GLY A 189 4.18 42.23 -9.13
N PRO A 190 5.09 41.49 -9.82
CA PRO A 190 5.57 41.90 -11.14
C PRO A 190 4.43 41.86 -12.18
N LEU A 191 4.53 42.68 -13.23
CA LEU A 191 3.53 42.66 -14.32
C LEU A 191 3.59 41.34 -15.11
N PHE A 192 4.77 40.72 -15.23
CA PHE A 192 4.97 39.44 -15.91
C PHE A 192 5.43 38.36 -14.93
N ALA A 193 4.89 37.14 -15.08
CA ALA A 193 5.33 35.99 -14.32
C ALA A 193 6.75 35.59 -14.75
N ARG A 194 7.69 35.60 -13.81
CA ARG A 194 9.12 35.35 -14.09
C ARG A 194 9.44 33.86 -14.18
N ASP A 195 8.83 33.05 -13.33
CA ASP A 195 9.13 31.63 -13.20
C ASP A 195 7.91 30.83 -12.72
N GLU A 196 8.09 29.51 -12.64
CA GLU A 196 7.07 28.55 -12.18
C GLU A 196 6.60 28.78 -10.74
N GLY A 197 7.38 29.47 -9.90
CA GLY A 197 7.03 29.81 -8.52
C GLY A 197 5.83 30.76 -8.43
N TRP A 198 5.50 31.47 -9.51
CA TRP A 198 4.28 32.28 -9.59
C TRP A 198 3.00 31.44 -9.44
N PHE A 199 3.06 30.12 -9.67
CA PHE A 199 1.90 29.25 -9.53
C PHE A 199 1.29 29.28 -8.13
N ASP A 200 2.08 29.43 -7.06
CA ASP A 200 1.53 29.47 -5.69
C ASP A 200 0.58 30.65 -5.47
N ALA A 201 0.84 31.78 -6.12
CA ALA A 201 -0.03 32.96 -6.09
C ALA A 201 -1.35 32.70 -6.85
N ILE A 202 -1.27 32.08 -8.02
CA ILE A 202 -2.45 31.68 -8.81
C ILE A 202 -3.27 30.65 -8.03
N ARG A 203 -2.61 29.66 -7.43
CA ARG A 203 -3.23 28.57 -6.65
C ARG A 203 -4.14 29.12 -5.56
N GLN A 204 -3.64 30.05 -4.75
CA GLN A 204 -4.39 30.64 -3.65
C GLN A 204 -5.70 31.29 -4.11
N TYR A 205 -5.68 31.99 -5.24
CA TYR A 205 -6.87 32.61 -5.81
C TYR A 205 -7.86 31.55 -6.30
N HIS A 206 -7.39 30.57 -7.06
CA HIS A 206 -8.26 29.57 -7.68
C HIS A 206 -8.89 28.63 -6.64
N GLU A 207 -8.18 28.29 -5.57
CA GLU A 207 -8.73 27.54 -4.44
C GLU A 207 -10.01 28.20 -3.90
N GLN A 208 -9.96 29.52 -3.70
CA GLN A 208 -11.05 30.26 -3.06
C GLN A 208 -12.17 30.65 -4.01
N GLN A 209 -11.83 31.03 -5.24
CA GLN A 209 -12.77 31.65 -6.17
C GLN A 209 -13.44 30.61 -7.09
N MET A 210 -12.72 29.58 -7.53
CA MET A 210 -13.29 28.61 -8.47
C MET A 210 -14.25 27.67 -7.74
N PRO A 211 -15.44 27.38 -8.27
CA PRO A 211 -16.49 26.64 -7.56
C PRO A 211 -16.23 25.14 -7.43
N GLY A 212 -15.34 24.57 -8.24
CA GLY A 212 -15.00 23.15 -8.21
C GLY A 212 -14.01 22.76 -9.30
N ARG A 213 -13.27 21.67 -9.06
CA ARG A 213 -12.23 21.17 -9.96
C ARG A 213 -12.76 20.80 -11.34
N ASP A 214 -13.91 20.11 -11.41
CA ASP A 214 -14.48 19.69 -12.69
C ASP A 214 -14.90 20.88 -13.57
N ILE A 215 -15.44 21.93 -12.95
CA ILE A 215 -15.81 23.18 -13.64
C ILE A 215 -14.55 23.88 -14.16
N LEU A 216 -13.53 24.00 -13.32
CA LEU A 216 -12.24 24.58 -13.71
C LEU A 216 -11.62 23.79 -14.87
N ASN A 217 -11.58 22.46 -14.77
CA ASN A 217 -11.04 21.59 -15.83
C ASN A 217 -11.80 21.72 -17.14
N HIS A 218 -13.14 21.84 -17.10
CA HIS A 218 -13.94 22.08 -18.30
C HIS A 218 -13.57 23.39 -18.98
N ALA A 219 -13.38 24.47 -18.21
CA ALA A 219 -12.97 25.76 -18.74
C ALA A 219 -11.55 25.72 -19.34
N LEU A 220 -10.57 25.19 -18.60
CA LEU A 220 -9.18 25.07 -19.05
C LEU A 220 -9.05 24.20 -20.31
N GLY A 221 -9.78 23.09 -20.38
CA GLY A 221 -9.80 22.22 -21.57
C GLY A 221 -10.37 22.90 -22.82
N ARG A 222 -11.21 23.94 -22.67
CA ARG A 222 -11.64 24.76 -23.82
C ARG A 222 -10.53 25.68 -24.30
N LEU A 223 -9.79 26.30 -23.37
CA LEU A 223 -8.71 27.24 -23.67
C LEU A 223 -7.54 26.57 -24.40
N GLU A 224 -7.24 25.31 -24.07
CA GLU A 224 -6.16 24.53 -24.70
C GLU A 224 -6.32 24.31 -26.21
N ASN A 225 -7.53 24.43 -26.74
CA ASN A 225 -7.76 24.27 -28.17
C ASN A 225 -7.32 25.50 -28.99
N TRP A 226 -6.83 26.55 -28.32
CA TRP A 226 -6.43 27.80 -28.95
C TRP A 226 -4.91 27.96 -28.94
N PRO A 227 -4.30 28.54 -30.00
CA PRO A 227 -2.87 28.77 -30.07
C PRO A 227 -2.48 30.00 -29.24
N VAL A 228 -2.50 29.85 -27.92
CA VAL A 228 -2.22 30.95 -26.98
C VAL A 228 -0.72 31.17 -26.82
N GLU A 229 -0.27 32.40 -27.09
CA GLU A 229 1.11 32.83 -26.92
C GLU A 229 1.33 33.58 -25.60
N THR A 230 0.31 34.30 -25.10
CA THR A 230 0.36 35.04 -23.84
C THR A 230 -0.98 34.96 -23.13
N ILE A 231 -0.99 34.68 -21.83
CA ILE A 231 -2.20 34.78 -20.99
C ILE A 231 -2.16 36.09 -20.20
N ALA A 232 -3.19 36.90 -20.40
CA ALA A 232 -3.40 38.20 -19.79
C ALA A 232 -4.57 38.12 -18.80
N PRO A 233 -4.32 37.83 -17.51
CA PRO A 233 -5.38 37.69 -16.51
C PRO A 233 -5.90 39.04 -16.04
N GLN A 234 -7.08 39.06 -15.43
CA GLN A 234 -7.63 40.29 -14.87
C GLN A 234 -6.85 40.82 -13.65
N GLN A 235 -6.22 39.94 -12.87
CA GLN A 235 -5.41 40.31 -11.70
C GLN A 235 -4.11 39.51 -11.66
N GLY A 236 -3.08 40.03 -11.01
CA GLY A 236 -1.79 39.34 -10.86
C GLY A 236 -0.83 39.62 -12.01
N ALA A 237 -0.16 38.58 -12.52
CA ALA A 237 0.90 38.72 -13.52
C ALA A 237 0.50 38.06 -14.84
N ILE A 238 0.89 38.71 -15.94
CA ILE A 238 0.76 38.20 -17.30
C ILE A 238 1.68 36.99 -17.47
N VAL A 239 1.15 35.89 -17.99
CA VAL A 239 1.87 34.61 -18.13
C VAL A 239 2.45 34.51 -19.55
N PRO A 240 3.79 34.53 -19.70
CA PRO A 240 4.44 34.38 -21.00
C PRO A 240 4.34 32.95 -21.53
N SER A 241 4.44 32.79 -22.85
CA SER A 241 4.33 31.51 -23.58
C SER A 241 5.03 30.33 -22.89
N ARG A 242 6.27 30.54 -22.46
CA ARG A 242 7.11 29.52 -21.80
C ARG A 242 6.53 28.94 -20.50
N LEU A 243 5.68 29.68 -19.78
CA LEU A 243 5.07 29.24 -18.53
C LEU A 243 3.64 28.70 -18.71
N ILE A 244 3.00 28.95 -19.86
CA ILE A 244 1.61 28.56 -20.10
C ILE A 244 1.37 27.05 -19.88
N PRO A 245 2.18 26.13 -20.46
CA PRO A 245 1.93 24.69 -20.30
C PRO A 245 2.01 24.26 -18.84
N TYR A 246 2.97 24.80 -18.08
CA TYR A 246 3.15 24.51 -16.67
C TYR A 246 1.95 25.01 -15.84
N MET A 247 1.58 26.28 -16.01
CA MET A 247 0.47 26.88 -15.25
C MET A 247 -0.87 26.19 -15.55
N MET A 248 -1.12 25.88 -16.83
CA MET A 248 -2.34 25.18 -17.27
C MET A 248 -2.44 23.80 -16.64
N GLN A 249 -1.38 22.99 -16.72
CA GLN A 249 -1.37 21.64 -16.16
C GLN A 249 -1.55 21.67 -14.64
N LYS A 250 -0.83 22.55 -13.95
CA LYS A 250 -0.93 22.67 -12.49
C LYS A 250 -2.31 23.11 -12.01
N LEU A 251 -2.97 24.03 -12.74
CA LEU A 251 -4.35 24.42 -12.42
C LEU A 251 -5.35 23.28 -12.61
N LYS A 252 -5.13 22.37 -13.56
CA LYS A 252 -6.02 21.20 -13.75
C LYS A 252 -5.93 20.16 -12.65
N ASP A 253 -4.75 20.05 -12.05
CA ASP A 253 -4.47 19.16 -10.93
C ASP A 253 -4.91 19.74 -9.58
N GLN A 254 -5.36 21.01 -9.58
CA GLN A 254 -5.69 21.76 -8.38
C GLN A 254 -7.13 21.49 -7.89
N GLU A 255 -7.27 21.23 -6.59
CA GLU A 255 -8.56 21.18 -5.90
C GLU A 255 -9.04 22.59 -5.53
N CYS A 256 -10.33 22.89 -5.72
CA CYS A 256 -10.92 24.21 -5.46
C CYS A 256 -12.41 24.16 -5.08
N GLY A 257 -12.92 25.27 -4.51
CA GLY A 257 -14.35 25.52 -4.37
C GLY A 257 -15.11 24.65 -3.38
N LEU A 258 -16.23 24.06 -3.80
CA LEU A 258 -17.11 23.20 -3.00
C LEU A 258 -16.34 22.07 -2.29
N HIS A 259 -15.28 21.54 -2.90
CA HIS A 259 -14.41 20.54 -2.28
C HIS A 259 -13.62 21.07 -1.07
N LEU A 260 -13.30 22.38 -1.06
CA LEU A 260 -12.63 23.04 0.06
C LEU A 260 -13.64 23.47 1.13
N LEU A 261 -14.82 23.97 0.75
CA LEU A 261 -15.91 24.31 1.68
C LEU A 261 -16.48 23.06 2.39
N ALA A 262 -16.48 21.91 1.72
CA ALA A 262 -16.84 20.63 2.32
C ALA A 262 -15.91 20.23 3.47
N ARG A 263 -14.70 20.81 3.61
CA ARG A 263 -13.80 20.53 4.74
C ARG A 263 -14.34 21.00 6.10
N ASP A 264 -15.31 21.92 6.14
CA ASP A 264 -15.91 22.45 7.38
C ASP A 264 -17.23 21.76 7.81
N GLY A 265 -17.80 20.87 6.98
CA GLY A 265 -19.06 20.16 7.26
C GLY A 265 -18.91 18.93 8.17
N VAL A 266 -19.89 18.70 9.05
CA VAL A 266 -19.95 17.55 9.99
C VAL A 266 -19.88 16.20 9.26
N GLU A 267 -20.43 16.10 8.04
CA GLU A 267 -20.37 14.90 7.19
C GLU A 267 -18.97 14.64 6.61
N MET A 268 -18.18 15.67 6.27
CA MET A 268 -16.83 15.45 5.77
C MET A 268 -15.78 15.25 6.87
N ARG A 269 -16.04 15.64 8.13
CA ARG A 269 -15.26 15.10 9.27
C ARG A 269 -15.48 13.60 9.44
N ARG A 270 -16.67 13.09 9.08
CA ARG A 270 -16.98 11.64 9.10
C ARG A 270 -16.31 10.94 7.91
N LEU A 271 -16.46 11.45 6.68
CA LEU A 271 -15.79 10.90 5.48
C LEU A 271 -14.27 11.05 5.52
N SER A 272 -13.72 12.13 6.10
CA SER A 272 -12.27 12.30 6.31
C SER A 272 -11.76 11.34 7.38
N ARG A 273 -12.50 11.13 8.48
CA ARG A 273 -12.20 10.07 9.45
C ARG A 273 -12.22 8.69 8.80
N LEU A 274 -13.22 8.41 7.97
CA LEU A 274 -13.36 7.14 7.26
C LEU A 274 -12.20 6.95 6.28
N ASN A 275 -11.89 7.93 5.43
CA ASN A 275 -10.73 7.90 4.54
C ASN A 275 -9.38 7.82 5.29
N GLN A 276 -9.25 8.46 6.44
CA GLN A 276 -8.06 8.34 7.28
C GLN A 276 -7.92 6.93 7.87
N VAL A 277 -9.02 6.38 8.40
CA VAL A 277 -9.10 5.00 8.91
C VAL A 277 -8.73 4.02 7.80
N LEU A 278 -9.27 4.18 6.59
CA LEU A 278 -8.93 3.36 5.42
C LEU A 278 -7.46 3.45 5.02
N ARG A 279 -6.88 4.66 5.01
CA ARG A 279 -5.44 4.85 4.75
C ARG A 279 -4.59 4.20 5.83
N GLU A 280 -4.98 4.28 7.10
CA GLU A 280 -4.27 3.63 8.21
C GLU A 280 -4.35 2.10 8.12
N ILE A 281 -5.51 1.53 7.74
CA ILE A 281 -5.67 0.10 7.45
C ILE A 281 -4.72 -0.32 6.33
N THR A 282 -4.75 0.40 5.20
CA THR A 282 -3.91 0.10 4.03
C THR A 282 -2.41 0.24 4.34
N SER A 283 -2.04 1.27 5.09
CA SER A 283 -0.64 1.49 5.52
C SER A 283 -0.18 0.39 6.49
N THR A 284 -1.03 -0.01 7.44
CA THR A 284 -0.76 -1.12 8.37
C THR A 284 -0.46 -2.41 7.61
N MET A 285 -1.22 -2.69 6.56
CA MET A 285 -1.04 -3.86 5.69
C MET A 285 0.29 -3.86 4.91
N ILE A 286 0.79 -2.67 4.53
CA ILE A 286 2.03 -2.53 3.74
C ILE A 286 3.27 -2.53 4.64
N VAL A 287 3.21 -1.84 5.78
CA VAL A 287 4.37 -1.58 6.65
C VAL A 287 4.66 -2.76 7.57
N SER A 288 3.63 -3.40 8.12
CA SER A 288 3.81 -4.46 9.12
C SER A 288 4.11 -5.80 8.46
N ARG A 289 5.18 -6.45 8.91
CA ARG A 289 5.57 -7.79 8.44
C ARG A 289 5.02 -8.93 9.30
N ASP A 290 4.65 -8.63 10.55
CA ASP A 290 4.10 -9.58 11.53
C ASP A 290 2.57 -9.45 11.58
N PHE A 291 1.87 -10.57 11.38
CA PHE A 291 0.40 -10.63 11.41
C PHE A 291 -0.18 -10.21 12.76
N ARG A 292 0.55 -10.46 13.87
CA ARG A 292 0.12 -9.97 15.19
C ARG A 292 0.05 -8.45 15.23
N GLU A 293 1.04 -7.77 14.67
CA GLU A 293 1.06 -6.30 14.63
C GLU A 293 -0.07 -5.76 13.76
N ILE A 294 -0.34 -6.44 12.63
CA ILE A 294 -1.48 -6.12 11.76
C ILE A 294 -2.79 -6.24 12.54
N ALA A 295 -3.04 -7.37 13.19
CA ALA A 295 -4.28 -7.58 13.96
C ALA A 295 -4.44 -6.58 15.11
N ASP A 296 -3.38 -6.32 15.89
CA ASP A 296 -3.42 -5.36 17.01
C ASP A 296 -3.66 -3.92 16.54
N ARG A 297 -3.03 -3.51 15.43
CA ARG A 297 -3.24 -2.18 14.81
C ARG A 297 -4.63 -2.06 14.21
N LEU A 298 -5.10 -3.05 13.46
CA LEU A 298 -6.44 -3.07 12.88
C LEU A 298 -7.51 -2.98 13.96
N ARG A 299 -7.40 -3.76 15.03
CA ARG A 299 -8.31 -3.66 16.19
C ARG A 299 -8.31 -2.24 16.77
N THR A 300 -7.14 -1.62 16.91
CA THR A 300 -7.00 -0.25 17.44
C THR A 300 -7.64 0.80 16.52
N VAL A 301 -7.52 0.62 15.20
CA VAL A 301 -8.13 1.50 14.21
C VAL A 301 -9.66 1.31 14.19
N LEU A 302 -10.14 0.06 14.19
CA LEU A 302 -11.56 -0.28 14.25
C LEU A 302 -12.23 0.21 15.54
N ALA A 303 -11.53 0.15 16.67
CA ALA A 303 -12.01 0.63 17.97
C ALA A 303 -12.35 2.14 17.99
N ARG A 304 -11.94 2.92 16.98
CA ARG A 304 -12.29 4.35 16.85
C ARG A 304 -13.69 4.58 16.27
N MET A 305 -14.25 3.58 15.59
CA MET A 305 -15.56 3.65 14.93
C MET A 305 -16.56 2.61 15.44
N LEU A 306 -16.05 1.49 15.95
CA LEU A 306 -16.83 0.37 16.47
C LEU A 306 -16.37 0.04 17.89
N PRO A 307 -17.24 -0.51 18.74
CA PRO A 307 -16.88 -1.04 20.05
C PRO A 307 -16.12 -2.38 19.94
N ALA A 308 -15.09 -2.44 19.08
CA ALA A 308 -14.35 -3.66 18.76
C ALA A 308 -13.39 -4.06 19.90
N VAL A 309 -13.61 -5.24 20.46
CA VAL A 309 -12.87 -5.80 21.60
C VAL A 309 -11.74 -6.71 21.14
N ALA A 310 -12.02 -7.55 20.15
CA ALA A 310 -11.07 -8.54 19.64
C ALA A 310 -11.32 -8.86 18.16
N LEU A 311 -10.29 -9.41 17.52
CA LEU A 311 -10.36 -9.98 16.19
C LEU A 311 -9.99 -11.45 16.30
N GLU A 312 -10.86 -12.34 15.81
CA GLU A 312 -10.59 -13.76 15.67
C GLU A 312 -10.61 -14.15 14.19
N PHE A 313 -9.72 -15.05 13.80
CA PHE A 313 -9.68 -15.57 12.44
C PHE A 313 -9.67 -17.08 12.47
N TYR A 314 -10.61 -17.69 11.75
CA TYR A 314 -10.66 -19.13 11.54
C TYR A 314 -10.36 -19.41 10.08
N VAL A 315 -9.36 -20.25 9.79
CA VAL A 315 -8.95 -20.57 8.41
C VAL A 315 -8.84 -22.08 8.25
N GLN A 316 -9.57 -22.64 7.28
CA GLN A 316 -9.48 -24.05 6.92
C GLN A 316 -8.30 -24.27 5.96
N LEU A 317 -7.43 -25.21 6.33
CA LEU A 317 -6.33 -25.69 5.49
C LEU A 317 -6.80 -26.81 4.55
N GLU A 318 -5.95 -27.19 3.59
CA GLU A 318 -6.25 -28.25 2.60
C GLU A 318 -6.45 -29.64 3.22
N ASP A 319 -5.95 -29.89 4.43
CA ASP A 319 -6.13 -31.14 5.17
C ASP A 319 -7.32 -31.12 6.14
N ASP A 320 -8.28 -30.20 5.92
CA ASP A 320 -9.45 -29.92 6.77
C ASP A 320 -9.12 -29.43 8.20
N THR A 321 -7.84 -29.22 8.52
CA THR A 321 -7.45 -28.61 9.79
C THR A 321 -7.87 -27.14 9.80
N VAL A 322 -8.57 -26.72 10.85
CA VAL A 322 -8.91 -25.31 11.05
C VAL A 322 -7.89 -24.65 11.98
N LEU A 323 -7.22 -23.62 11.48
CA LEU A 323 -6.36 -22.75 12.27
C LEU A 323 -7.19 -21.64 12.91
N HIS A 324 -7.06 -21.47 14.22
CA HIS A 324 -7.60 -20.34 14.96
C HIS A 324 -6.46 -19.35 15.29
N LEU A 325 -6.54 -18.16 14.71
CA LEU A 325 -5.65 -17.04 14.97
C LEU A 325 -6.39 -16.06 15.89
N ALA A 326 -6.03 -16.06 17.17
CA ALA A 326 -6.61 -15.15 18.15
C ALA A 326 -5.57 -14.61 19.12
N ARG A 327 -5.94 -13.57 19.86
CA ARG A 327 -5.06 -12.84 20.77
C ARG A 327 -4.46 -13.73 21.86
N GLU A 328 -5.19 -14.73 22.36
CA GLU A 328 -4.78 -15.71 23.37
C GLU A 328 -3.58 -16.52 22.88
N SER A 329 -3.61 -16.89 21.60
CA SER A 329 -2.52 -17.57 20.91
C SER A 329 -1.43 -16.62 20.40
N ARG A 330 -1.56 -15.31 20.67
CA ARG A 330 -0.76 -14.25 20.04
C ARG A 330 -0.77 -14.32 18.51
N TYR A 331 -1.89 -14.73 17.95
CA TYR A 331 -2.12 -14.98 16.52
C TYR A 331 -1.10 -15.95 15.89
N ARG A 332 -0.54 -16.89 16.66
CA ARG A 332 0.40 -17.89 16.13
C ARG A 332 -0.27 -19.01 15.33
N GLY A 333 -1.60 -19.10 15.40
CA GLY A 333 -2.38 -20.11 14.70
C GLY A 333 -2.29 -21.44 15.44
N VAL A 334 -3.38 -21.82 16.12
CA VAL A 334 -3.48 -23.10 16.80
C VAL A 334 -4.56 -23.91 16.11
N ALA A 335 -4.29 -25.20 15.87
CA ALA A 335 -5.32 -26.10 15.39
C ALA A 335 -6.44 -26.17 16.43
N ALA A 336 -7.66 -25.79 16.04
CA ALA A 336 -8.80 -25.72 16.95
C ALA A 336 -10.06 -26.21 16.25
N SER A 337 -11.03 -26.69 17.03
CA SER A 337 -12.37 -26.93 16.52
C SER A 337 -13.15 -25.61 16.61
N PRO A 338 -13.57 -25.01 15.48
CA PRO A 338 -14.37 -23.79 15.50
C PRO A 338 -15.74 -24.07 16.14
N PRO A 339 -16.41 -23.03 16.68
CA PRO A 339 -17.80 -23.13 17.09
C PRO A 339 -18.68 -23.70 15.98
N ALA A 340 -19.73 -24.46 16.34
CA ALA A 340 -20.56 -25.16 15.37
C ALA A 340 -21.15 -24.22 14.30
N TRP A 341 -21.51 -23.00 14.67
CA TRP A 341 -22.04 -22.01 13.74
C TRP A 341 -20.98 -21.49 12.75
N VAL A 342 -19.76 -21.17 13.21
CA VAL A 342 -18.63 -20.83 12.33
C VAL A 342 -18.32 -21.98 11.39
N ARG A 343 -18.39 -23.21 11.91
CA ARG A 343 -18.14 -24.42 11.11
C ARG A 343 -19.12 -24.55 9.93
N ARG A 344 -20.38 -24.14 10.11
CA ARG A 344 -21.40 -24.16 9.04
C ARG A 344 -21.11 -23.15 7.92
N LEU A 345 -20.30 -22.13 8.18
CA LEU A 345 -19.95 -21.11 7.18
C LEU A 345 -18.90 -21.60 6.17
N PHE A 346 -18.01 -22.51 6.58
CA PHE A 346 -17.04 -23.09 5.65
C PHE A 346 -17.75 -23.86 4.53
N GLY A 347 -17.28 -23.68 3.30
CA GLY A 347 -17.87 -24.30 2.11
C GLY A 347 -19.09 -23.57 1.53
N THR A 348 -19.63 -22.57 2.23
CA THR A 348 -20.70 -21.71 1.69
C THR A 348 -20.20 -20.98 0.45
N THR A 349 -20.95 -20.99 -0.64
CA THR A 349 -20.59 -20.27 -1.87
C THR A 349 -20.83 -18.77 -1.74
N ARG A 350 -20.19 -17.98 -2.60
CA ARG A 350 -20.38 -16.52 -2.65
C ARG A 350 -21.83 -16.12 -2.94
N GLU A 351 -22.55 -16.91 -3.74
CA GLU A 351 -23.97 -16.72 -4.04
C GLU A 351 -24.83 -17.02 -2.80
N GLU A 352 -24.59 -18.14 -2.12
CA GLU A 352 -25.29 -18.49 -0.86
C GLU A 352 -24.98 -17.51 0.28
N TRP A 353 -23.77 -16.93 0.31
CA TRP A 353 -23.43 -15.85 1.23
C TRP A 353 -24.11 -14.53 0.86
N GLY A 354 -24.22 -14.23 -0.43
CA GLY A 354 -24.76 -12.98 -0.93
C GLY A 354 -26.26 -12.80 -0.74
N GLY A 355 -27.04 -13.86 -0.88
CA GLY A 355 -28.50 -13.75 -0.98
C GLY A 355 -28.95 -13.10 -2.30
N ASP A 356 -30.27 -12.92 -2.47
CA ASP A 356 -30.88 -12.38 -3.69
C ASP A 356 -30.75 -10.84 -3.84
N ASP A 357 -30.50 -10.11 -2.75
CA ASP A 357 -30.35 -8.64 -2.72
C ASP A 357 -28.93 -8.26 -2.24
N ASP A 358 -28.04 -7.99 -3.20
CA ASP A 358 -26.68 -7.41 -3.07
C ASP A 358 -25.71 -8.10 -2.07
N PRO A 359 -24.64 -8.78 -2.54
CA PRO A 359 -23.76 -9.58 -1.68
C PRO A 359 -22.84 -8.70 -0.81
N ALA A 360 -23.35 -8.24 0.33
CA ALA A 360 -22.52 -7.59 1.34
C ALA A 360 -21.40 -8.55 1.79
N PRO A 361 -20.11 -8.16 1.77
CA PRO A 361 -18.98 -9.04 2.09
C PRO A 361 -18.81 -9.22 3.60
N PHE A 362 -19.85 -8.95 4.39
CA PHE A 362 -19.91 -9.16 5.83
C PHE A 362 -21.38 -9.24 6.26
N ARG A 363 -21.62 -9.80 7.45
CA ARG A 363 -22.94 -9.84 8.11
C ARG A 363 -22.79 -9.37 9.56
N PHE A 364 -23.78 -8.63 10.06
CA PHE A 364 -23.86 -8.31 11.49
C PHE A 364 -24.59 -9.45 12.20
N ASP A 365 -23.90 -10.14 13.11
CA ASP A 365 -24.55 -11.05 14.04
C ASP A 365 -24.91 -10.28 15.32
N ARG A 366 -26.19 -9.91 15.41
CA ARG A 366 -26.76 -9.07 16.49
C ARG A 366 -27.20 -9.87 17.68
N GLU A 367 -27.65 -11.09 17.45
CA GLU A 367 -28.18 -11.95 18.50
C GLU A 367 -27.07 -12.82 19.08
N GLY A 368 -25.96 -12.99 18.36
CA GLY A 368 -24.84 -13.81 18.77
C GLY A 368 -25.37 -15.21 18.99
N GLU A 369 -25.38 -16.07 17.98
CA GLU A 369 -25.98 -17.41 18.10
C GLU A 369 -25.50 -18.17 19.37
N GLN A 370 -24.37 -17.75 20.02
CA GLN A 370 -24.01 -18.08 21.41
C GLN A 370 -23.32 -16.97 22.27
N GLY A 371 -23.70 -15.69 22.19
CA GLY A 371 -23.55 -14.76 23.35
C GLY A 371 -22.79 -13.44 23.23
N GLU A 372 -22.09 -13.13 22.13
CA GLU A 372 -21.45 -11.81 21.94
C GLU A 372 -21.77 -11.23 20.55
N PRO A 373 -22.10 -9.92 20.45
CA PRO A 373 -22.36 -9.27 19.17
C PRO A 373 -21.08 -9.23 18.34
N CYS A 374 -21.17 -9.59 17.06
CA CYS A 374 -19.99 -9.58 16.19
C CYS A 374 -20.30 -9.21 14.73
N ILE A 375 -19.25 -8.81 14.01
CA ILE A 375 -19.29 -8.68 12.55
C ILE A 375 -18.55 -9.87 11.96
N VAL A 376 -19.24 -10.62 11.10
CA VAL A 376 -18.73 -11.83 10.44
C VAL A 376 -18.35 -11.48 9.01
N MET A 377 -17.11 -11.74 8.62
CA MET A 377 -16.60 -11.49 7.27
C MET A 377 -16.00 -12.78 6.68
N PRO A 378 -16.56 -13.29 5.56
CA PRO A 378 -16.02 -14.46 4.88
C PRO A 378 -14.74 -14.10 4.14
N LEU A 379 -13.84 -15.06 4.07
CA LEU A 379 -12.65 -15.04 3.25
C LEU A 379 -12.82 -16.07 2.13
N PHE A 380 -12.63 -15.62 0.90
CA PHE A 380 -12.67 -16.44 -0.30
C PHE A 380 -11.25 -16.67 -0.81
N ARG A 381 -10.90 -17.86 -1.25
CA ARG A 381 -9.56 -18.06 -1.84
C ARG A 381 -9.57 -17.49 -3.25
N ARG A 382 -8.42 -17.02 -3.76
CA ARG A 382 -8.36 -16.46 -5.11
C ARG A 382 -8.72 -17.51 -6.16
N GLY A 383 -9.87 -17.35 -6.81
CA GLY A 383 -10.39 -18.28 -7.83
C GLY A 383 -11.34 -19.36 -7.30
N GLU A 384 -11.51 -19.45 -5.98
CA GLU A 384 -12.52 -20.31 -5.35
C GLU A 384 -13.79 -19.49 -5.08
N THR A 385 -14.95 -20.15 -5.18
CA THR A 385 -16.25 -19.52 -4.91
C THR A 385 -16.77 -19.80 -3.51
N TRP A 386 -16.11 -20.66 -2.73
CA TRP A 386 -16.51 -21.04 -1.39
C TRP A 386 -15.68 -20.34 -0.31
N VAL A 387 -16.28 -20.19 0.88
CA VAL A 387 -15.63 -19.66 2.07
C VAL A 387 -14.64 -20.68 2.63
N TYR A 388 -13.36 -20.31 2.70
CA TYR A 388 -12.30 -21.11 3.34
C TYR A 388 -11.82 -20.51 4.67
N GLY A 389 -12.17 -19.25 4.94
CA GLY A 389 -11.81 -18.54 6.15
C GLY A 389 -12.92 -17.63 6.63
N VAL A 390 -12.95 -17.31 7.92
CA VAL A 390 -13.91 -16.39 8.53
C VAL A 390 -13.17 -15.47 9.49
N VAL A 391 -13.43 -14.17 9.38
CA VAL A 391 -13.00 -13.14 10.32
C VAL A 391 -14.16 -12.76 11.21
N LEU A 392 -13.95 -12.76 12.52
CA LEU A 392 -14.89 -12.29 13.52
C LEU A 392 -14.35 -11.02 14.18
N ILE A 393 -15.11 -9.94 14.09
CA ILE A 393 -14.87 -8.72 14.85
C ILE A 393 -15.79 -8.75 16.06
N LEU A 394 -15.26 -9.10 17.23
CA LEU A 394 -16.04 -9.18 18.47
C LEU A 394 -16.28 -7.78 19.02
N LEU A 395 -17.54 -7.48 19.35
CA LEU A 395 -17.99 -6.17 19.81
C LEU A 395 -18.41 -6.24 21.28
N SER A 396 -18.18 -5.18 22.06
CA SER A 396 -18.65 -5.12 23.44
C SER A 396 -20.15 -4.82 23.54
N GLU A 397 -20.74 -4.27 22.48
CA GLU A 397 -22.16 -3.95 22.37
C GLU A 397 -22.63 -4.02 20.90
N PRO A 398 -23.92 -4.29 20.63
CA PRO A 398 -24.45 -4.35 19.28
C PRO A 398 -24.37 -2.99 18.57
N VAL A 399 -24.14 -3.01 17.26
CA VAL A 399 -24.03 -1.80 16.43
C VAL A 399 -25.11 -1.77 15.35
N GLU A 400 -25.62 -0.57 15.05
CA GLU A 400 -26.50 -0.34 13.90
C GLU A 400 -25.72 -0.35 12.58
N PRO A 401 -26.13 -1.18 11.58
CA PRO A 401 -25.52 -1.16 10.26
C PRO A 401 -25.77 0.21 9.62
N THR A 402 -24.72 0.99 9.44
CA THR A 402 -24.73 2.23 8.67
C THR A 402 -23.98 2.02 7.35
N ALA A 403 -24.31 2.83 6.33
CA ALA A 403 -23.59 2.81 5.06
C ALA A 403 -22.08 3.04 5.24
N GLU A 404 -21.71 3.89 6.19
CA GLU A 404 -20.31 4.19 6.54
C GLU A 404 -19.56 2.94 7.06
N ILE A 405 -20.15 2.19 7.99
CA ILE A 405 -19.55 0.94 8.48
C ILE A 405 -19.48 -0.08 7.33
N GLY A 406 -20.50 -0.12 6.47
CA GLY A 406 -20.53 -1.00 5.31
C GLY A 406 -19.40 -0.73 4.31
N GLU A 407 -19.19 0.51 3.91
CA GLU A 407 -18.08 0.90 3.03
C GLU A 407 -16.71 0.59 3.65
N MET A 408 -16.54 0.88 4.95
CA MET A 408 -15.30 0.57 5.65
C MET A 408 -15.01 -0.94 5.67
N MET A 409 -16.03 -1.76 5.98
CA MET A 409 -15.90 -3.22 5.98
C MET A 409 -15.63 -3.77 4.58
N GLN A 410 -16.30 -3.24 3.56
CA GLN A 410 -16.08 -3.61 2.16
C GLN A 410 -14.62 -3.39 1.73
N GLN A 411 -14.08 -2.20 2.00
CA GLN A 411 -12.72 -1.87 1.59
C GLN A 411 -11.68 -2.64 2.41
N MET A 412 -11.92 -2.85 3.69
CA MET A 412 -11.02 -3.62 4.56
C MET A 412 -11.05 -5.12 4.20
N SER A 413 -12.17 -5.65 3.69
CA SER A 413 -12.32 -7.09 3.39
C SER A 413 -11.24 -7.62 2.46
N THR A 414 -10.96 -6.91 1.36
CA THR A 414 -9.91 -7.33 0.41
C THR A 414 -8.53 -7.33 1.05
N ALA A 415 -8.23 -6.30 1.84
CA ALA A 415 -6.96 -6.21 2.54
C ALA A 415 -6.82 -7.34 3.57
N LEU A 416 -7.80 -7.51 4.47
CA LEU A 416 -7.80 -8.56 5.47
C LEU A 416 -7.66 -9.95 4.85
N GLN A 417 -8.37 -10.22 3.76
CA GLN A 417 -8.27 -11.47 3.02
C GLN A 417 -6.83 -11.76 2.59
N VAL A 418 -6.15 -10.79 1.98
CA VAL A 418 -4.74 -10.94 1.57
C VAL A 418 -3.81 -11.18 2.77
N ALA A 419 -4.00 -10.46 3.88
CA ALA A 419 -3.17 -10.64 5.08
C ALA A 419 -3.37 -12.02 5.73
N VAL A 420 -4.62 -12.45 5.87
CA VAL A 420 -4.96 -13.74 6.48
C VAL A 420 -4.54 -14.89 5.57
N GLU A 421 -4.73 -14.78 4.26
CA GLU A 421 -4.25 -15.79 3.29
C GLU A 421 -2.73 -15.95 3.37
N ARG A 422 -1.99 -14.84 3.39
CA ARG A 422 -0.53 -14.85 3.54
C ARG A 422 -0.11 -15.52 4.84
N GLU A 423 -0.75 -15.19 5.96
CA GLU A 423 -0.41 -15.79 7.26
C GLU A 423 -0.76 -17.29 7.28
N ALA A 424 -1.90 -17.69 6.74
CA ALA A 424 -2.31 -19.09 6.67
C ALA A 424 -1.33 -19.92 5.83
N ILE A 425 -0.87 -19.40 4.68
CA ILE A 425 0.17 -20.03 3.85
C ILE A 425 1.50 -20.12 4.61
N PHE A 426 1.90 -19.05 5.30
CA PHE A 426 3.13 -19.08 6.09
C PHE A 426 3.08 -20.16 7.18
N ARG A 427 1.94 -20.29 7.88
CA ARG A 427 1.73 -21.31 8.91
C ARG A 427 1.67 -22.72 8.33
N SER A 428 1.03 -22.92 7.18
CA SER A 428 0.99 -24.23 6.53
C SER A 428 2.40 -24.69 6.13
N ILE A 429 3.21 -23.79 5.57
CA ILE A 429 4.62 -24.06 5.23
C ILE A 429 5.42 -24.38 6.50
N GLU A 430 5.27 -23.64 7.59
CA GLU A 430 6.03 -23.91 8.82
C GLU A 430 5.62 -25.26 9.45
N LEU A 431 4.34 -25.61 9.43
CA LEU A 431 3.84 -26.92 9.86
C LEU A 431 4.37 -28.05 8.98
N GLU A 432 4.37 -27.85 7.66
CA GLU A 432 4.90 -28.82 6.70
C GLU A 432 6.41 -28.97 6.86
N ARG A 433 7.14 -27.86 7.04
CA ARG A 433 8.58 -27.85 7.34
C ARG A 433 8.87 -28.59 8.63
N GLN A 434 8.08 -28.41 9.68
CA GLN A 434 8.23 -29.15 10.92
C GLN A 434 7.94 -30.64 10.72
N LYS A 435 6.89 -31.00 9.99
CA LYS A 435 6.58 -32.40 9.63
C LYS A 435 7.72 -33.02 8.81
N PHE A 436 8.27 -32.29 7.85
CA PHE A 436 9.39 -32.71 7.01
C PHE A 436 10.66 -32.86 7.83
N TYR A 437 10.94 -31.92 8.71
CA TYR A 437 12.07 -31.97 9.63
C TYR A 437 11.97 -33.20 10.55
N GLU A 438 10.83 -33.42 11.22
CA GLU A 438 10.60 -34.61 12.06
C GLU A 438 10.75 -35.91 11.26
N ARG A 439 10.27 -35.97 10.00
CA ARG A 439 10.46 -37.13 9.12
C ARG A 439 11.91 -37.31 8.67
N SER A 440 12.66 -36.23 8.50
CA SER A 440 14.06 -36.28 8.07
C SER A 440 15.00 -36.74 9.20
N ILE A 441 14.66 -36.40 10.45
CA ILE A 441 15.48 -36.73 11.61
C ILE A 441 15.07 -38.02 12.31
N ARG A 442 13.95 -38.65 11.92
CA ARG A 442 13.47 -39.91 12.53
C ARG A 442 13.37 -41.05 11.53
N ASP A 443 13.68 -42.26 11.99
CA ASP A 443 13.49 -43.49 11.25
C ASP A 443 12.00 -43.85 11.15
N ALA A 444 11.50 -44.07 9.94
CA ALA A 444 10.07 -44.29 9.66
C ALA A 444 9.49 -45.57 10.29
N LEU A 445 10.31 -46.60 10.51
CA LEU A 445 9.86 -47.86 11.09
C LEU A 445 9.76 -47.79 12.62
N THR A 446 10.75 -47.17 13.26
CA THR A 446 10.95 -47.23 14.72
C THR A 446 10.60 -45.94 15.46
N GLY A 447 10.53 -44.80 14.75
CA GLY A 447 10.28 -43.47 15.32
C GLY A 447 11.42 -42.90 16.17
N LEU A 448 12.57 -43.59 16.22
CA LEU A 448 13.80 -43.11 16.86
C LEU A 448 14.54 -42.13 15.94
N PHE A 449 15.52 -41.40 16.46
CA PHE A 449 16.32 -40.49 15.65
C PHE A 449 17.19 -41.24 14.63
N THR A 450 17.52 -40.61 13.51
CA THR A 450 18.42 -41.18 12.49
C THR A 450 19.87 -41.00 12.89
N ARG A 451 20.76 -41.87 12.37
CA ARG A 451 22.22 -41.71 12.50
C ARG A 451 22.71 -40.33 12.05
N PHE A 452 22.14 -39.77 10.99
CA PHE A 452 22.51 -38.44 10.52
C PHE A 452 22.21 -37.35 11.56
N TYR A 453 21.01 -37.37 12.15
CA TYR A 453 20.63 -36.42 13.21
C TYR A 453 21.51 -36.56 14.46
N MET A 454 21.86 -37.80 14.79
CA MET A 454 22.78 -38.11 15.88
C MET A 454 24.15 -37.46 15.68
N GLU A 455 24.77 -37.65 14.51
CA GLU A 455 26.09 -37.09 14.23
C GLU A 455 26.10 -35.56 14.27
N ASP A 456 25.06 -34.89 13.73
CA ASP A 456 24.92 -33.43 13.82
C ASP A 456 24.80 -32.95 15.27
N THR A 457 23.97 -33.63 16.07
CA THR A 457 23.77 -33.31 17.49
C THR A 457 25.06 -33.52 18.30
N LEU A 458 25.78 -34.62 18.05
CA LEU A 458 27.04 -34.92 18.72
C LEU A 458 28.12 -33.87 18.42
N ARG A 459 28.21 -33.32 17.19
CA ARG A 459 29.18 -32.25 16.87
C ARG A 459 29.03 -31.06 17.81
N ARG A 460 27.80 -30.58 18.00
CA ARG A 460 27.48 -29.45 18.86
C ARG A 460 27.79 -29.75 20.33
N LEU A 461 27.43 -30.94 20.80
CA LEU A 461 27.71 -31.38 22.17
C LEU A 461 29.22 -31.53 22.43
N PHE A 462 29.97 -32.01 21.45
CA PHE A 462 31.42 -32.23 21.57
C PHE A 462 32.16 -30.89 21.68
N GLU A 463 31.77 -29.89 20.87
CA GLU A 463 32.31 -28.52 20.98
C GLU A 463 32.07 -27.91 22.36
N ILE A 464 30.90 -28.13 22.96
CA ILE A 464 30.58 -27.64 24.31
C ILE A 464 31.43 -28.36 25.36
N HIS A 465 31.55 -29.69 25.25
CA HIS A 465 32.36 -30.50 26.17
C HIS A 465 33.85 -30.11 26.11
N ASP A 466 34.39 -29.82 24.93
CA ASP A 466 35.80 -29.45 24.74
C ASP A 466 36.15 -28.06 25.30
N ARG A 467 35.17 -27.16 25.43
CA ARG A 467 35.35 -25.82 26.01
C ARG A 467 35.34 -25.80 27.55
N GLY A 468 35.27 -26.96 28.22
CA GLY A 468 35.30 -27.07 29.68
C GLY A 468 34.00 -26.70 30.39
N GLY A 469 32.90 -26.52 29.65
CA GLY A 469 31.60 -26.04 30.17
C GLY A 469 30.68 -27.09 30.81
N GLY A 470 31.11 -28.35 30.94
CA GLY A 470 30.43 -29.37 31.74
C GLY A 470 29.19 -29.99 31.09
N THR A 471 29.36 -31.11 30.39
CA THR A 471 28.37 -32.19 30.24
C THR A 471 29.06 -33.37 29.54
N ALA A 472 29.50 -34.38 30.32
CA ALA A 472 30.04 -35.61 29.75
C ALA A 472 29.01 -36.24 28.81
N ALA A 473 29.45 -36.80 27.68
CA ALA A 473 28.58 -37.53 26.75
C ALA A 473 28.94 -39.01 26.80
N ALA A 474 27.94 -39.88 26.78
CA ALA A 474 28.13 -41.32 26.68
C ALA A 474 27.18 -41.92 25.65
N LEU A 475 27.60 -43.01 25.03
CA LEU A 475 26.88 -43.75 24.01
C LEU A 475 26.74 -45.19 24.47
N ALA A 476 25.55 -45.74 24.33
CA ALA A 476 25.34 -47.19 24.34
C ALA A 476 24.88 -47.62 22.95
N MET A 477 25.72 -48.36 22.23
CA MET A 477 25.40 -49.04 20.98
C MET A 477 24.78 -50.39 21.27
N ILE A 478 23.64 -50.67 20.66
CA ILE A 478 22.76 -51.78 20.99
C ILE A 478 22.50 -52.55 19.69
N ASP A 479 22.57 -53.87 19.73
CA ASP A 479 22.26 -54.71 18.59
C ASP A 479 21.36 -55.87 19.02
N ILE A 480 20.37 -56.19 18.18
CA ILE A 480 19.45 -57.29 18.43
C ILE A 480 20.14 -58.62 18.11
N ASP A 481 20.29 -59.45 19.14
CA ASP A 481 20.95 -60.73 19.00
C ASP A 481 20.20 -61.64 18.03
N HIS A 482 20.92 -62.17 17.03
CA HIS A 482 20.41 -63.11 16.03
C HIS A 482 19.23 -62.58 15.19
N PHE A 483 19.13 -61.26 14.96
CA PHE A 483 18.01 -60.68 14.21
C PHE A 483 17.83 -61.25 12.79
N LYS A 484 18.92 -61.53 12.06
CA LYS A 484 18.85 -62.24 10.78
C LYS A 484 18.08 -63.57 10.87
N ARG A 485 18.33 -64.36 11.92
CA ARG A 485 17.65 -65.66 12.15
C ARG A 485 16.16 -65.47 12.46
N ILE A 486 15.79 -64.37 13.10
CA ILE A 486 14.39 -63.97 13.33
C ILE A 486 13.71 -63.66 11.99
N ASN A 487 14.36 -62.87 11.13
CA ASN A 487 13.86 -62.57 9.79
C ASN A 487 13.73 -63.82 8.92
N ASP A 488 14.74 -64.70 8.94
CA ASP A 488 14.75 -65.92 8.13
C ASP A 488 13.63 -66.89 8.56
N ASN A 489 13.35 -67.00 9.87
CA ASN A 489 12.34 -67.93 10.39
C ASN A 489 10.91 -67.39 10.38
N HIS A 490 10.72 -66.07 10.53
CA HIS A 490 9.39 -65.47 10.72
C HIS A 490 9.01 -64.45 9.63
N GLY A 491 9.92 -64.15 8.71
CA GLY A 491 9.77 -63.17 7.64
C GLY A 491 9.98 -61.73 8.10
N HIS A 492 10.37 -60.87 7.15
CA HIS A 492 10.72 -59.47 7.42
C HIS A 492 9.62 -58.67 8.14
N LEU A 493 8.34 -58.88 7.81
CA LEU A 493 7.22 -58.19 8.49
C LEU A 493 7.19 -58.44 10.01
N ARG A 494 7.65 -59.61 10.45
CA ARG A 494 7.70 -60.01 11.87
C ARG A 494 8.97 -59.48 12.53
N GLY A 495 10.10 -59.45 11.81
CA GLY A 495 11.30 -58.73 12.24
C GLY A 495 11.04 -57.23 12.43
N ASP A 496 10.25 -56.61 11.57
CA ASP A 496 9.80 -55.22 11.73
C ASP A 496 9.00 -55.01 13.02
N GLU A 497 8.18 -55.99 13.43
CA GLU A 497 7.49 -55.93 14.73
C GLU A 497 8.49 -55.99 15.90
N VAL A 498 9.51 -56.83 15.79
CA VAL A 498 10.61 -56.90 16.78
C VAL A 498 11.34 -55.56 16.88
N LEU A 499 11.71 -54.95 15.75
CA LEU A 499 12.34 -53.63 15.71
C LEU A 499 11.47 -52.56 16.36
N ARG A 500 10.16 -52.52 16.05
CA ARG A 500 9.22 -51.56 16.66
C ARG A 500 9.12 -51.71 18.18
N ARG A 501 9.10 -52.94 18.71
CA ARG A 501 8.98 -53.19 20.15
C ARG A 501 10.27 -52.86 20.90
N VAL A 502 11.42 -53.25 20.34
CA VAL A 502 12.73 -52.89 20.92
C VAL A 502 12.88 -51.37 20.93
N ALA A 503 12.58 -50.69 19.82
CA ALA A 503 12.60 -49.24 19.75
C ALA A 503 11.67 -48.56 20.76
N ARG A 504 10.47 -49.11 20.98
CA ARG A 504 9.53 -48.61 21.99
C ARG A 504 10.12 -48.70 23.39
N VAL A 505 10.78 -49.81 23.73
CA VAL A 505 11.44 -50.01 25.02
C VAL A 505 12.58 -49.01 25.21
N ILE A 506 13.41 -48.81 24.18
CA ILE A 506 14.49 -47.80 24.18
C ILE A 506 13.90 -46.41 24.42
N LYS A 507 12.86 -46.03 23.68
CA LYS A 507 12.19 -44.72 23.80
C LYS A 507 11.56 -44.50 25.17
N GLN A 508 11.01 -45.54 25.79
CA GLN A 508 10.41 -45.46 27.13
C GLN A 508 11.44 -45.42 28.26
N ASP A 509 12.64 -45.97 28.05
CA ASP A 509 13.73 -45.93 29.04
C ASP A 509 14.55 -44.63 28.95
N ALA A 510 14.56 -43.98 27.79
CA ALA A 510 15.20 -42.69 27.55
C ALA A 510 14.53 -41.55 28.35
N ARG A 511 15.34 -40.71 28.99
CA ARG A 511 14.88 -39.52 29.74
C ARG A 511 14.71 -38.33 28.80
N ALA A 512 14.06 -37.28 29.31
CA ALA A 512 14.05 -35.97 28.65
C ALA A 512 15.50 -35.45 28.56
N GLY A 513 16.06 -35.42 27.35
CA GLY A 513 17.44 -35.03 27.07
C GLY A 513 18.32 -36.15 26.51
N ASP A 514 17.90 -37.42 26.62
CA ASP A 514 18.59 -38.54 25.98
C ASP A 514 18.23 -38.59 24.48
N LEU A 515 19.17 -39.07 23.65
CA LEU A 515 18.98 -39.21 22.21
C LEU A 515 18.95 -40.68 21.81
N PRO A 516 17.76 -41.33 21.74
CA PRO A 516 17.63 -42.68 21.23
C PRO A 516 17.61 -42.69 19.69
N VAL A 517 18.49 -43.47 19.09
CA VAL A 517 18.85 -43.44 17.67
C VAL A 517 18.72 -44.83 17.06
N ARG A 518 18.33 -44.92 15.78
CA ARG A 518 18.55 -46.12 14.95
C ARG A 518 19.77 -45.89 14.06
N LEU A 519 20.77 -46.75 14.23
CA LEU A 519 22.07 -46.64 13.55
C LEU A 519 22.09 -47.38 12.20
N GLY A 520 21.35 -48.49 12.12
CA GLY A 520 21.35 -49.39 10.97
C GLY A 520 20.12 -50.31 10.93
N GLY A 521 20.28 -51.47 10.28
CA GLY A 521 19.20 -52.44 10.09
C GLY A 521 18.64 -52.97 11.41
N GLU A 522 19.50 -53.50 12.27
CA GLU A 522 19.19 -54.08 13.60
C GLU A 522 19.90 -53.36 14.77
N GLU A 523 20.57 -52.25 14.46
CA GLU A 523 21.43 -51.51 15.36
C GLU A 523 20.76 -50.23 15.87
N PHE A 524 20.85 -50.01 17.17
CA PHE A 524 20.30 -48.89 17.90
C PHE A 524 21.38 -48.21 18.73
N GLY A 525 21.11 -46.97 19.14
CA GLY A 525 21.97 -46.21 20.03
C GLY A 525 21.13 -45.44 21.06
N ILE A 526 21.72 -45.15 22.21
CA ILE A 526 21.23 -44.10 23.09
C ILE A 526 22.41 -43.23 23.53
N ILE A 527 22.32 -41.93 23.27
CA ILE A 527 23.27 -40.95 23.77
C ILE A 527 22.69 -40.31 25.02
N VAL A 528 23.53 -40.23 26.04
CA VAL A 528 23.20 -39.66 27.33
C VAL A 528 24.20 -38.55 27.62
N VAL A 529 23.71 -37.42 28.13
CA VAL A 529 24.55 -36.24 28.43
C VAL A 529 24.46 -35.87 29.91
N GLY A 530 25.54 -35.30 30.45
CA GLY A 530 25.63 -34.83 31.84
C GLY A 530 26.01 -35.91 32.83
N GLN A 531 25.59 -35.75 34.09
CA GLN A 531 25.86 -36.73 35.17
C GLN A 531 25.46 -38.17 34.78
N PRO A 532 24.31 -38.42 34.12
CA PRO A 532 23.93 -39.78 33.75
C PRO A 532 24.85 -40.45 32.72
N ALA A 533 25.69 -39.70 31.99
CA ALA A 533 26.69 -40.27 31.10
C ALA A 533 27.72 -41.14 31.86
N LEU A 534 27.99 -40.80 33.13
CA LEU A 534 28.86 -41.59 34.01
C LEU A 534 28.19 -42.89 34.48
N GLU A 535 26.86 -42.99 34.36
CA GLU A 535 26.05 -44.16 34.72
C GLU A 535 25.59 -44.97 33.49
N ILE A 536 26.18 -44.72 32.31
CA ILE A 536 25.73 -45.32 31.04
C ILE A 536 25.65 -46.85 31.07
N GLN A 537 26.54 -47.51 31.82
CA GLN A 537 26.53 -48.97 31.95
C GLN A 537 25.31 -49.47 32.72
N ALA A 538 24.87 -48.75 33.77
CA ALA A 538 23.66 -49.08 34.52
C ALA A 538 22.39 -48.86 33.67
N ILE A 539 22.39 -47.80 32.86
CA ILE A 539 21.32 -47.52 31.88
C ILE A 539 21.25 -48.66 30.84
N ALA A 540 22.39 -49.04 30.26
CA ALA A 540 22.48 -50.14 29.31
C ALA A 540 22.01 -51.48 29.92
N GLU A 541 22.40 -51.81 31.14
CA GLU A 541 22.01 -53.07 31.78
C GLU A 541 20.51 -53.11 32.10
N ARG A 542 19.93 -51.98 32.51
CA ARG A 542 18.48 -51.84 32.68
C ARG A 542 17.75 -52.05 31.36
N LEU A 543 18.23 -51.42 30.29
CA LEU A 543 17.64 -51.53 28.96
C LEU A 543 17.70 -52.97 28.43
N ARG A 544 18.84 -53.63 28.56
CA ARG A 544 19.03 -55.05 28.21
C ARG A 544 17.99 -55.94 28.88
N ARG A 545 17.80 -55.80 30.19
CA ARG A 545 16.80 -56.58 30.95
C ARG A 545 15.38 -56.29 30.49
N LYS A 546 15.05 -55.03 30.23
CA LYS A 546 13.73 -54.65 29.71
C LYS A 546 13.46 -55.27 28.34
N VAL A 547 14.44 -55.25 27.44
CA VAL A 547 14.31 -55.88 26.11
C VAL A 547 14.12 -57.40 26.23
N ALA A 548 14.91 -58.07 27.09
CA ALA A 548 14.76 -59.50 27.34
C ALA A 548 13.40 -59.89 27.94
N SER A 549 12.68 -58.93 28.54
CA SER A 549 11.34 -59.13 29.12
C SER A 549 10.19 -58.85 28.16
N ILE A 550 10.47 -58.44 26.90
CA ILE A 550 9.43 -58.16 25.91
C ILE A 550 8.60 -59.42 25.65
N GLN A 551 7.29 -59.31 25.87
CA GLN A 551 6.33 -60.33 25.46
C GLN A 551 5.78 -59.98 24.08
N PHE A 552 5.74 -60.97 23.20
CA PHE A 552 5.19 -60.84 21.85
C PHE A 552 3.81 -61.53 21.76
N PRO A 553 2.85 -60.99 21.00
CA PRO A 553 1.57 -61.62 20.75
C PRO A 553 1.73 -62.79 19.76
N PRO A 554 0.76 -63.70 19.66
CA PRO A 554 0.71 -64.68 18.58
C PRO A 554 0.84 -64.00 17.21
N PRO A 555 1.62 -64.56 16.26
CA PRO A 555 2.28 -65.87 16.30
C PRO A 555 3.67 -65.88 16.97
N LEU A 556 4.19 -64.74 17.43
CA LEU A 556 5.54 -64.60 18.00
C LEU A 556 5.62 -64.90 19.50
N ARG A 557 4.59 -65.51 20.09
CA ARG A 557 4.43 -65.66 21.56
C ARG A 557 5.61 -66.33 22.27
N GLU A 558 6.31 -67.23 21.59
CA GLU A 558 7.45 -67.98 22.12
C GLU A 558 8.81 -67.34 21.79
N LEU A 559 8.82 -66.28 20.98
CA LEU A 559 10.04 -65.59 20.58
C LEU A 559 10.68 -64.89 21.77
N ARG A 560 11.95 -65.23 22.04
CA ARG A 560 12.79 -64.53 23.00
C ARG A 560 13.78 -63.65 22.26
N VAL A 561 13.72 -62.35 22.50
CA VAL A 561 14.61 -61.36 21.88
C VAL A 561 15.55 -60.82 22.96
N THR A 562 16.85 -60.87 22.72
CA THR A 562 17.88 -60.29 23.57
C THR A 562 18.68 -59.27 22.78
N VAL A 563 19.42 -58.42 23.49
CA VAL A 563 20.31 -57.44 22.89
C VAL A 563 21.68 -57.51 23.53
N SER A 564 22.71 -57.29 22.72
CA SER A 564 24.07 -57.02 23.18
C SER A 564 24.30 -55.50 23.15
N ILE A 565 25.03 -54.97 24.14
CA ILE A 565 25.22 -53.52 24.26
C ILE A 565 26.70 -53.19 24.55
N GLY A 566 27.29 -52.33 23.74
CA GLY A 566 28.60 -51.71 23.96
C GLY A 566 28.43 -50.28 24.44
N THR A 567 29.08 -49.87 25.53
CA THR A 567 29.01 -48.49 26.03
C THR A 567 30.36 -47.79 25.96
N ALA A 568 30.36 -46.49 25.69
CA ALA A 568 31.55 -45.65 25.77
C ALA A 568 31.20 -44.29 26.37
N VAL A 569 32.06 -43.79 27.26
CA VAL A 569 32.03 -42.39 27.70
C VAL A 569 33.03 -41.61 26.86
N ARG A 570 32.62 -40.46 26.34
CA ARG A 570 33.40 -39.61 25.44
C ARG A 570 34.59 -39.00 26.19
N GLN A 571 35.75 -38.98 25.54
CA GLN A 571 36.93 -38.28 26.02
C GLN A 571 37.01 -36.86 25.44
N VAL A 572 37.66 -35.94 26.15
CA VAL A 572 37.88 -34.57 25.66
C VAL A 572 38.78 -34.60 24.43
N GLY A 573 38.43 -33.86 23.38
CA GLY A 573 39.15 -33.85 22.10
C GLY A 573 38.94 -35.09 21.23
N GLU A 574 38.12 -36.04 21.68
CA GLU A 574 37.80 -37.23 20.91
C GLU A 574 36.83 -36.91 19.76
N SER A 575 37.15 -37.41 18.56
CA SER A 575 36.31 -37.27 17.38
C SER A 575 35.10 -38.20 17.44
N ILE A 576 34.01 -37.84 16.73
CA ILE A 576 32.80 -38.68 16.67
C ILE A 576 33.09 -40.10 16.13
N PRO A 577 33.88 -40.28 15.05
CA PRO A 577 34.22 -41.62 14.57
C PRO A 577 34.93 -42.48 15.62
N ALA A 578 35.93 -41.92 16.33
CA ALA A 578 36.67 -42.65 17.36
C ALA A 578 35.77 -43.02 18.55
N PHE A 579 34.87 -42.11 18.95
CA PHE A 579 33.90 -42.36 20.01
C PHE A 579 32.92 -43.49 19.68
N MET A 580 32.38 -43.48 18.44
CA MET A 580 31.51 -44.52 17.93
C MET A 580 32.24 -45.87 17.83
N GLU A 581 33.46 -45.87 17.29
CA GLU A 581 34.29 -47.07 17.12
C GLU A 581 34.58 -47.77 18.46
N ARG A 582 34.85 -46.99 19.53
CA ARG A 582 35.03 -47.59 20.87
C ARG A 582 33.78 -48.27 21.39
N ALA A 583 32.61 -47.65 21.21
CA ALA A 583 31.34 -48.27 21.62
C ALA A 583 31.04 -49.52 20.78
N ASP A 584 31.35 -49.50 19.48
CA ASP A 584 31.18 -50.63 18.57
C ASP A 584 32.11 -51.80 18.93
N LEU A 585 33.37 -51.52 19.25
CA LEU A 585 34.32 -52.55 19.72
C LEU A 585 33.84 -53.22 21.01
N ALA A 586 33.29 -52.44 21.96
CA ALA A 586 32.69 -52.99 23.17
C ALA A 586 31.44 -53.84 22.84
N LEU A 587 30.62 -53.43 21.87
CA LEU A 587 29.47 -54.19 21.41
C LEU A 587 29.89 -55.51 20.76
N TYR A 588 30.93 -55.49 19.93
CA TYR A 588 31.51 -56.67 19.32
C TYR A 588 31.99 -57.67 20.39
N GLN A 589 32.70 -57.20 21.41
CA GLN A 589 33.11 -58.04 22.56
C GLN A 589 31.90 -58.63 23.30
N ALA A 590 30.82 -57.87 23.45
CA ALA A 590 29.59 -58.38 24.06
C ALA A 590 28.98 -59.51 23.21
N LYS A 591 29.00 -59.39 21.88
CA LYS A 591 28.51 -60.44 20.95
C LYS A 591 29.38 -61.69 20.97
N ASP A 592 30.70 -61.54 20.99
CA ASP A 592 31.65 -62.65 20.96
C ASP A 592 31.63 -63.46 22.27
N GLN A 593 31.52 -62.78 23.41
CA GLN A 593 31.50 -63.41 24.73
C GLN A 593 30.12 -63.96 25.16
N GLY A 594 29.29 -64.37 24.20
CA GLY A 594 28.04 -65.09 24.47
C GLY A 594 26.74 -64.27 24.37
N ARG A 595 26.78 -63.02 23.88
CA ARG A 595 25.61 -62.14 23.66
C ARG A 595 24.80 -61.84 24.93
N ASN A 596 23.68 -61.12 24.80
CA ASN A 596 22.77 -60.77 25.90
C ASN A 596 23.50 -60.16 27.12
N GLN A 597 24.43 -59.24 26.87
CA GLN A 597 25.23 -58.62 27.91
C GLN A 597 25.69 -57.21 27.54
N VAL A 598 26.15 -56.47 28.55
CA VAL A 598 26.73 -55.14 28.41
C VAL A 598 28.24 -55.23 28.55
N ARG A 599 28.98 -54.53 27.69
CA ARG A 599 30.42 -54.27 27.82
C ARG A 599 30.67 -52.77 27.73
N SER A 600 31.66 -52.30 28.47
CA SER A 600 32.07 -50.90 28.44
C SER A 600 33.44 -50.82 27.78
N ALA A 601 33.61 -49.87 26.87
CA ALA A 601 34.91 -49.55 26.32
C ALA A 601 35.80 -49.04 27.45
N ASN A 602 36.92 -49.71 27.68
CA ASN A 602 37.94 -49.22 28.60
C ASN A 602 38.39 -47.83 28.14
N ALA A 603 38.69 -46.94 29.09
CA ALA A 603 39.40 -45.70 28.78
C ALA A 603 40.77 -46.10 28.20
N ALA A 604 40.90 -46.12 26.87
CA ALA A 604 42.18 -46.45 26.26
C ALA A 604 43.20 -45.37 26.62
N ALA A 605 44.37 -45.83 27.05
CA ALA A 605 45.57 -45.04 27.28
C ALA A 605 45.94 -44.23 26.02
N PRO A 606 46.65 -43.09 26.15
CA PRO A 606 46.94 -42.20 25.03
C PRO A 606 47.62 -42.93 23.87
N ALA A 607 47.26 -42.53 22.64
CA ALA A 607 47.66 -43.13 21.39
C ALA A 607 49.17 -43.41 21.30
N GLY A 608 49.51 -44.69 21.26
CA GLY A 608 50.85 -45.20 21.00
C GLY A 608 50.88 -46.70 21.23
N GLN A 609 51.12 -47.47 20.16
CA GLN A 609 51.22 -48.93 20.10
C GLN A 609 49.90 -49.71 20.04
N TRP A 610 49.41 -49.93 18.81
CA TRP A 610 49.05 -51.26 18.35
C TRP A 610 49.54 -51.42 16.90
N THR A 611 50.64 -52.13 16.77
CA THR A 611 51.20 -52.60 15.49
C THR A 611 50.64 -54.00 15.24
N LEU A 612 50.07 -54.22 14.05
CA LEU A 612 49.87 -55.51 13.36
C LEU A 612 49.22 -56.67 14.13
N LEU A 613 47.95 -56.95 13.83
CA LEU A 613 47.41 -58.32 13.75
C LEU A 613 46.32 -58.37 12.66
N PHE A 614 46.75 -58.50 11.41
CA PHE A 614 45.98 -59.13 10.33
C PHE A 614 46.77 -60.37 9.90
N GLU A 615 46.26 -61.55 10.25
CA GLU A 615 46.33 -62.79 9.46
C GLU A 615 44.97 -63.48 9.55
#